data_AF-A0A3D3I8A6-F1
#
_entry.id   AF-A0A3D3I8A6-F1
#
_cell.length_a   1.000
_cell.length_b   1.000
_cell.length_c   1.000
_cell.angle_alpha   90.00
_cell.angle_beta   90.00
_cell.angle_gamma   90.00
#
_symmetry.space_group_name_H-M   'P 1'
#
loop_
_entity.id
_entity.type
_entity.pdbx_description
1 polymer ?
#
loop_
_entity_poly.entity_id
_entity_poly.type
_entity_poly.pdbx_seq_one_letter_code
_entity_poly.pdbx_strand_id
1 'polypeptide(L)'
;MRFIITLLVSAMLVVAFGHYLFPVLPSFFYQTIVLLFLGAAGIYYYLVDIKNEKPKYFVQLYLLTLVVKLIAYGVYILFVVMNNPAQAAQNAGVFMATYLIFTTIEIGFLYRKVNE
;
A
#
# COMPACT_ATOMS: atom_id res chain seq x y z
N MET A 1 13.89 10.05 1.92
CA MET A 1 13.83 9.67 3.36
C MET A 1 12.50 9.99 4.03
N ARG A 2 11.97 11.23 3.95
CA ARG A 2 10.70 11.61 4.64
C ARG A 2 9.51 10.69 4.33
N PHE A 3 9.36 10.28 3.07
CA PHE A 3 8.32 9.34 2.65
C PHE A 3 8.42 7.99 3.38
N ILE A 4 9.59 7.34 3.36
CA ILE A 4 9.79 6.03 4.01
C ILE A 4 9.58 6.10 5.52
N ILE A 5 10.04 7.15 6.18
CA ILE A 5 9.79 7.34 7.61
C ILE A 5 8.28 7.44 7.86
N THR A 6 7.55 8.21 7.06
CA THR A 6 6.09 8.37 7.21
C THR A 6 5.36 7.05 6.96
N LEU A 7 5.77 6.31 5.94
CA LEU A 7 5.21 5.00 5.60
C LEU A 7 5.48 3.99 6.72
N LEU A 8 6.70 3.98 7.28
CA LEU A 8 7.11 3.08 8.36
C LEU A 8 6.36 3.39 9.66
N VAL A 9 6.25 4.67 10.03
CA VAL A 9 5.43 5.10 11.18
C VAL A 9 3.98 4.69 10.99
N SER A 10 3.43 4.88 9.80
CA SER A 10 2.05 4.47 9.50
C SER A 10 1.86 2.96 9.58
N ALA A 11 2.84 2.17 9.11
CA ALA A 11 2.82 0.71 9.25
C ALA A 11 2.86 0.29 10.73
N MET A 12 3.71 0.92 11.55
CA MET A 12 3.77 0.66 12.99
C MET A 12 2.45 1.00 13.68
N LEU A 13 1.80 2.11 13.31
CA LEU A 13 0.49 2.48 13.83
C LEU A 13 -0.59 1.47 13.44
N VAL A 14 -0.59 0.99 12.20
CA VAL A 14 -1.51 -0.09 11.77
C VAL A 14 -1.28 -1.36 12.57
N VAL A 15 -0.03 -1.75 12.82
CA VAL A 15 0.31 -2.92 13.65
C VAL A 15 -0.20 -2.73 15.08
N ALA A 16 0.13 -1.60 15.72
CA ALA A 16 -0.27 -1.30 17.09
C ALA A 16 -1.80 -1.27 17.24
N PHE A 17 -2.49 -0.60 16.31
CA PHE A 17 -3.95 -0.54 16.33
C PHE A 17 -4.59 -1.89 16.04
N GLY A 18 -3.97 -2.72 15.18
CA GLY A 18 -4.43 -4.09 14.93
C GLY A 18 -4.39 -4.97 16.17
N HIS A 19 -3.30 -4.92 16.95
CA HIS A 19 -3.19 -5.63 18.24
C HIS A 19 -4.20 -5.15 19.28
N TYR A 20 -4.57 -3.86 19.24
CA TYR A 20 -5.60 -3.33 20.12
C TYR A 20 -7.02 -3.74 19.69
N LEU A 21 -7.30 -3.75 18.38
CA LEU A 21 -8.64 -3.99 17.84
C LEU A 21 -9.02 -5.48 17.78
N PHE A 22 -8.05 -6.35 17.51
CA PHE A 22 -8.30 -7.77 17.29
C PHE A 22 -7.76 -8.62 18.45
N PRO A 23 -8.62 -9.35 19.17
CA PRO A 23 -8.17 -10.32 20.18
C PRO A 23 -7.29 -11.42 19.59
N VAL A 24 -7.57 -11.81 18.34
CA VAL A 24 -6.75 -12.73 17.54
C VAL A 24 -6.55 -12.06 16.18
N LEU A 25 -5.28 -11.85 15.80
CA LEU A 25 -4.95 -11.17 14.55
C LEU A 25 -5.43 -11.98 13.34
N PRO A 26 -5.86 -11.30 12.26
CA PRO A 26 -6.18 -11.96 11.00
C PRO A 26 -4.99 -12.74 10.43
N SER A 27 -5.26 -13.88 9.81
CA SER A 27 -4.23 -14.83 9.38
C SER A 27 -3.17 -14.26 8.43
N PHE A 28 -3.52 -13.24 7.62
CA PHE A 28 -2.60 -12.58 6.68
C PHE A 28 -2.22 -11.16 7.12
N PHE A 29 -2.39 -10.81 8.39
CA PHE A 29 -2.21 -9.45 8.90
C PHE A 29 -0.83 -8.86 8.55
N TYR A 30 0.26 -9.54 8.92
CA TYR A 30 1.61 -9.04 8.66
C TYR A 30 1.98 -9.10 7.17
N GLN A 31 1.58 -10.16 6.48
CA GLN A 31 1.82 -10.33 5.05
C GLN A 31 1.16 -9.20 4.25
N THR A 32 -0.05 -8.80 4.63
CA THR A 32 -0.79 -7.68 4.03
C THR A 32 -0.03 -6.38 4.21
N ILE A 33 0.42 -6.07 5.43
CA ILE A 33 1.13 -4.84 5.73
C ILE A 33 2.46 -4.78 4.96
N VAL A 34 3.24 -5.87 4.96
CA VAL A 34 4.52 -5.95 4.25
C VAL A 34 4.32 -5.79 2.74
N LEU A 35 3.35 -6.48 2.14
CA LEU A 35 3.07 -6.38 0.71
C LEU A 35 2.69 -4.95 0.30
N LEU A 36 1.79 -4.33 1.05
CA LEU A 36 1.34 -2.97 0.78
C LEU A 36 2.47 -1.95 1.00
N PHE A 37 3.28 -2.15 2.05
CA PHE A 37 4.44 -1.31 2.34
C PHE A 37 5.44 -1.34 1.18
N LEU A 38 5.84 -2.53 0.76
CA LEU A 38 6.81 -2.70 -0.32
C LEU A 38 6.26 -2.20 -1.65
N GLY A 39 4.98 -2.43 -1.94
CA GLY A 39 4.34 -1.93 -3.14
C GLY A 39 4.29 -0.41 -3.19
N ALA A 40 3.85 0.24 -2.10
CA ALA A 40 3.83 1.70 -2.00
C ALA A 40 5.24 2.30 -2.08
N ALA A 41 6.21 1.69 -1.41
CA ALA A 41 7.61 2.11 -1.47
C ALA A 41 8.20 1.99 -2.87
N GLY A 42 8.04 0.83 -3.51
CA GLY A 42 8.53 0.57 -4.86
C GLY A 42 7.94 1.52 -5.89
N ILE A 43 6.61 1.71 -5.87
CA ILE A 43 5.92 2.62 -6.79
C ILE A 43 6.39 4.06 -6.59
N TYR A 44 6.47 4.52 -5.34
CA TYR A 44 6.91 5.88 -5.04
C TYR A 44 8.33 6.14 -5.59
N TYR A 45 9.30 5.27 -5.30
CA TYR A 45 10.67 5.45 -5.78
C TYR A 45 10.76 5.41 -7.30
N TYR A 46 10.10 4.42 -7.92
CA TYR A 46 10.04 4.31 -9.38
C TYR A 46 9.51 5.60 -10.03
N LEU A 47 8.41 6.15 -9.51
CA LEU A 47 7.80 7.36 -10.08
C LEU A 47 8.62 8.62 -9.81
N VAL A 48 9.31 8.71 -8.68
CA VAL A 48 10.20 9.83 -8.38
C VAL A 48 11.40 9.84 -9.32
N ASP A 49 12.00 8.69 -9.61
CA ASP A 49 13.11 8.58 -10.56
C ASP A 49 12.66 8.97 -11.97
N ILE A 50 11.49 8.46 -12.40
CA ILE A 50 10.87 8.80 -13.69
C ILE A 50 10.53 10.29 -13.80
N LYS A 51 10.09 10.96 -12.72
CA LYS A 51 9.83 12.41 -12.74
C LYS A 51 11.09 13.18 -13.19
N ASN A 52 12.25 12.77 -12.69
CA ASN A 52 13.52 13.44 -12.97
C ASN A 52 14.02 13.15 -14.39
N GLU A 53 13.82 11.93 -14.90
CA GLU A 53 14.30 11.54 -16.24
C GLU A 53 13.34 11.91 -17.37
N LYS A 54 12.03 11.72 -17.16
CA LYS A 54 10.99 11.73 -18.20
C LYS A 54 9.68 12.36 -17.70
N PRO A 55 9.68 13.65 -17.31
CA PRO A 55 8.53 14.30 -16.68
C PRO A 55 7.26 14.28 -17.56
N LYS A 56 7.41 14.30 -18.88
CA LYS A 56 6.30 14.24 -19.84
C LYS A 56 5.45 12.96 -19.74
N TYR A 57 6.03 11.87 -19.25
CA TYR A 57 5.37 10.56 -19.15
C TYR A 57 4.93 10.21 -17.73
N PHE A 58 5.13 11.11 -16.76
CA PHE A 58 4.86 10.85 -15.35
C PHE A 58 3.42 10.43 -15.10
N VAL A 59 2.44 11.15 -15.67
CA VAL A 59 1.02 10.87 -15.47
C VAL A 59 0.63 9.51 -16.04
N GLN A 60 1.10 9.18 -17.24
CA GLN A 60 0.81 7.90 -17.89
C GLN A 60 1.41 6.73 -17.11
N LEU A 61 2.64 6.88 -16.62
CA LEU A 61 3.31 5.87 -15.81
C LEU A 61 2.67 5.73 -14.43
N TYR A 62 2.20 6.81 -13.81
CA TYR A 62 1.40 6.75 -12.59
C TYR A 62 0.07 6.02 -12.79
N LEU A 63 -0.65 6.30 -13.87
CA LEU A 63 -1.88 5.55 -14.19
C LEU A 63 -1.59 4.08 -14.44
N LEU A 64 -0.47 3.76 -15.12
CA LEU A 64 -0.04 2.38 -15.32
C LEU A 64 0.28 1.68 -14.00
N THR A 65 0.98 2.33 -13.07
CA THR A 65 1.28 1.72 -11.76
C THR A 65 0.00 1.49 -10.96
N LEU A 66 -1.02 2.36 -11.06
CA LEU A 66 -2.31 2.11 -10.44
C LEU A 66 -3.00 0.86 -11.00
N VAL A 67 -2.98 0.66 -12.32
CA VAL A 67 -3.54 -0.54 -12.96
C VAL A 67 -2.79 -1.80 -12.50
N VAL A 68 -1.46 -1.77 -12.52
CA VAL A 68 -0.63 -2.88 -12.05
C VAL A 68 -0.88 -3.18 -10.57
N LYS A 69 -0.98 -2.15 -9.73
CA LYS A 69 -1.28 -2.24 -8.30
C LYS A 69 -2.65 -2.88 -8.06
N LEU A 70 -3.67 -2.45 -8.80
CA LEU A 70 -5.03 -3.03 -8.72
C LEU A 70 -5.05 -4.51 -9.09
N ILE A 71 -4.38 -4.90 -10.17
CA ILE A 71 -4.32 -6.31 -10.60
C ILE A 71 -3.56 -7.13 -9.55
N ALA A 72 -2.36 -6.70 -9.15
CA ALA A 72 -1.53 -7.42 -8.19
C ALA A 72 -2.23 -7.61 -6.84
N TYR A 73 -2.84 -6.53 -6.32
CA TYR A 73 -3.54 -6.60 -5.04
C TYR A 73 -4.89 -7.31 -5.14
N GLY A 74 -5.57 -7.24 -6.29
CA GLY A 74 -6.77 -8.04 -6.56
C GLY A 74 -6.47 -9.54 -6.52
N VAL A 75 -5.38 -9.97 -7.17
CA VAL A 75 -4.92 -11.36 -7.11
C VAL A 75 -4.56 -11.76 -5.67
N TYR A 76 -3.86 -10.89 -4.94
CA TYR A 76 -3.51 -11.14 -3.54
C TYR A 76 -4.74 -11.33 -2.66
N ILE A 77 -5.71 -10.42 -2.72
CA ILE A 77 -6.89 -10.51 -1.85
C ILE A 77 -7.75 -11.72 -2.19
N LEU A 78 -7.88 -12.08 -3.47
CA LEU A 78 -8.55 -13.31 -3.89
C LEU A 78 -7.85 -14.55 -3.32
N PHE A 79 -6.52 -14.61 -3.41
CA PHE A 79 -5.73 -15.68 -2.82
C PHE A 79 -5.97 -15.80 -1.30
N VAL A 80 -5.96 -14.68 -0.58
CA VAL A 80 -6.20 -14.65 0.87
C VAL A 80 -7.59 -15.17 1.23
N VAL A 81 -8.63 -14.72 0.51
CA VAL A 81 -10.02 -15.13 0.75
C VAL A 81 -10.22 -16.62 0.47
N MET A 82 -9.62 -17.15 -0.60
CA MET A 82 -9.72 -18.57 -0.95
C MET A 82 -9.02 -19.49 0.06
N ASN A 83 -7.87 -19.07 0.61
CA ASN A 83 -7.11 -19.89 1.55
C ASN A 83 -7.62 -19.80 3.00
N ASN A 84 -8.31 -18.72 3.38
CA ASN A 84 -8.85 -18.54 4.72
C ASN A 84 -10.26 -17.91 4.70
N PRO A 85 -11.27 -18.64 4.20
CA PRO A 85 -12.64 -18.12 4.08
C PRO A 85 -13.24 -17.74 5.44
N ALA A 86 -12.90 -18.45 6.52
CA ALA A 86 -13.37 -18.18 7.87
C ALA A 86 -12.98 -16.79 8.41
N GLN A 87 -11.85 -16.25 7.96
CA GLN A 87 -11.36 -14.91 8.34
C GLN A 87 -11.37 -13.92 7.17
N ALA A 88 -12.10 -14.23 6.08
CA ALA A 88 -12.09 -13.44 4.85
C ALA A 88 -12.45 -11.96 5.09
N ALA A 89 -13.51 -11.71 5.86
CA ALA A 89 -13.97 -10.35 6.16
C ALA A 89 -12.92 -9.53 6.95
N GLN A 90 -12.26 -10.16 7.93
CA GLN A 90 -11.24 -9.49 8.74
C GLN A 90 -9.98 -9.20 7.92
N ASN A 91 -9.52 -10.18 7.13
CA ASN A 91 -8.38 -10.01 6.23
C ASN A 91 -8.65 -8.92 5.18
N ALA A 92 -9.84 -8.90 4.57
CA ALA A 92 -10.25 -7.87 3.62
C ALA A 92 -10.37 -6.48 4.28
N GLY A 93 -10.87 -6.40 5.51
CA GLY A 93 -10.93 -5.16 6.28
C GLY A 93 -9.55 -4.56 6.53
N VAL A 94 -8.59 -5.38 7.00
CA VAL A 94 -7.20 -4.95 7.22
C VAL A 94 -6.54 -4.54 5.91
N PHE A 95 -6.73 -5.32 4.84
CA PHE A 95 -6.23 -4.99 3.52
C PHE A 95 -6.76 -3.63 3.05
N MET A 96 -8.07 -3.41 3.09
CA MET A 96 -8.69 -2.18 2.62
C MET A 96 -8.24 -0.96 3.42
N ALA A 97 -8.27 -1.06 4.76
CA ALA A 97 -7.85 0.05 5.62
C ALA A 97 -6.38 0.42 5.41
N THR A 98 -5.48 -0.58 5.38
CA THR A 98 -4.05 -0.36 5.17
C THR A 98 -3.76 0.17 3.76
N TYR A 99 -4.46 -0.38 2.75
CA TYR A 99 -4.33 0.04 1.36
C TYR A 99 -4.69 1.52 1.20
N LEU A 100 -5.79 1.97 1.80
CA LEU A 100 -6.21 3.37 1.76
C LEU A 100 -5.16 4.27 2.43
N ILE A 101 -4.72 3.94 3.64
CA ILE A 101 -3.71 4.74 4.37
C ILE A 101 -2.44 4.90 3.53
N PHE A 102 -1.88 3.79 3.03
CA PHE A 102 -0.62 3.84 2.29
C PHE A 102 -0.79 4.52 0.92
N THR A 103 -1.91 4.33 0.25
CA THR A 103 -2.19 5.00 -1.03
C THR A 103 -2.39 6.51 -0.84
N THR A 104 -3.04 6.96 0.22
CA THR A 104 -3.15 8.39 0.55
C THR A 104 -1.78 9.01 0.83
N ILE A 105 -0.91 8.32 1.57
CA ILE A 105 0.47 8.78 1.81
C ILE A 105 1.26 8.84 0.51
N GLU A 106 1.21 7.79 -0.31
CA GLU A 106 1.85 7.73 -1.63
C GLU A 106 1.45 8.93 -2.51
N ILE A 107 0.14 9.15 -2.68
CA ILE A 107 -0.39 10.24 -3.50
C ILE A 107 -0.01 11.61 -2.92
N GLY A 108 -0.14 11.79 -1.60
CA GLY A 108 0.18 13.07 -0.95
C GLY A 108 1.66 13.46 -1.13
N PHE A 109 2.57 12.49 -0.98
CA PHE A 109 4.00 12.73 -1.21
C PHE A 109 4.32 12.91 -2.70
N LEU A 110 3.71 12.15 -3.61
CA LEU A 110 3.91 12.33 -5.04
C LEU A 110 3.39 13.70 -5.52
N TYR A 111 2.21 14.12 -5.06
CA TYR A 111 1.63 15.43 -5.40
C TYR A 111 2.54 16.57 -4.95
N ARG A 112 3.00 16.52 -3.69
CA ARG A 112 3.97 17.48 -3.18
C ARG A 112 5.24 17.46 -4.02
N LYS A 113 5.74 16.26 -4.35
CA LYS A 113 6.98 16.13 -5.12
C LYS A 113 6.83 16.65 -6.55
N VAL A 114 5.66 16.60 -7.17
CA VAL A 114 5.43 17.13 -8.53
C VAL A 114 5.37 18.66 -8.52
N ASN A 115 4.79 19.27 -7.49
CA ASN A 115 4.62 20.73 -7.37
C ASN A 115 5.82 21.46 -6.74
N GLU A 116 6.77 20.71 -6.16
CA GLU A 116 8.14 21.17 -5.88
C GLU A 116 9.00 21.15 -7.14
#